data_AF-A0AAN7LTI9-F1
#
_entry.id   AF-A0AAN7LTI9-F1
#
_cell.length_a   1.000
_cell.length_b   1.000
_cell.length_c   1.000
_cell.angle_alpha   90.00
_cell.angle_beta   90.00
_cell.angle_gamma   90.00
#
_symmetry.space_group_name_H-M   'P 1'
#
loop_
_entity.id
_entity.type
_entity.pdbx_description
1 polymer ?
#
loop_
_entity_poly.entity_id
_entity_poly.type
_entity_poly.pdbx_seq_one_letter_code
_entity_poly.pdbx_strand_id
1 'polypeptide(L)'
;MSCEDVAEARSYILISQLPADLYKKYVEDVTMTHLTGLAFVVISIVHLTGGKISEENLWHHLKRLGLHDSDENHPDFGNMKQALETLVQQRYLQKDKIVSPEGSTVFYELAERSLDGNVNGKIKEYISQVL
;
A
#
# COMPACT_ATOMS: atom_id res chain seq x y z
N MET A 1 22.39 -22.27 26.71
CA MET A 1 22.39 -21.62 25.39
C MET A 1 20.92 -21.41 25.07
N SER A 2 20.38 -20.25 25.42
CA SER A 2 18.92 -20.08 25.50
C SER A 2 18.54 -18.68 25.03
N CYS A 3 17.75 -18.67 23.96
CA CYS A 3 16.85 -17.64 23.46
C CYS A 3 17.32 -16.19 23.61
N GLU A 4 17.84 -15.65 22.50
CA GLU A 4 17.74 -14.21 22.22
C GLU A 4 16.24 -13.88 22.09
N ASP A 5 15.72 -13.14 23.07
CA ASP A 5 14.47 -12.41 22.99
C ASP A 5 14.62 -11.38 21.86
N VAL A 6 14.22 -11.76 20.64
CA VAL A 6 14.09 -10.81 19.54
C VAL A 6 12.97 -9.87 19.95
N ALA A 7 13.33 -8.75 20.56
CA ALA A 7 12.40 -7.72 21.00
C ALA A 7 11.40 -7.45 19.86
N GLU A 8 10.15 -7.80 20.10
CA GLU A 8 9.05 -7.66 19.16
C GLU A 8 8.99 -6.18 18.71
N ALA A 9 9.36 -5.92 17.46
CA ALA A 9 9.39 -4.57 16.94
C ALA A 9 7.95 -4.02 16.87
N ARG A 10 7.64 -3.03 17.72
CA ARG A 10 6.33 -2.39 17.74
C ARG A 10 6.28 -1.27 16.71
N SER A 11 5.34 -1.36 15.78
CA SER A 11 5.02 -0.31 14.81
C SER A 11 3.77 0.46 15.22
N TYR A 12 3.74 1.75 14.91
CA TYR A 12 2.61 2.63 15.25
C TYR A 12 2.27 3.54 14.05
N ILE A 13 0.99 3.89 13.93
CA ILE A 13 0.49 4.88 12.97
C ILE A 13 -0.20 6.02 13.71
N LEU A 14 -0.13 7.23 13.15
CA LEU A 14 -0.88 8.38 13.65
C LEU A 14 -2.21 8.48 12.89
N ILE A 15 -3.31 8.49 13.65
CA ILE A 15 -4.67 8.56 13.11
C ILE A 15 -5.31 9.87 13.59
N SER A 16 -5.86 10.65 12.67
CA SER A 16 -6.64 11.83 13.01
C SER A 16 -7.96 11.43 13.68
N GLN A 17 -8.28 12.06 14.80
CA GLN A 17 -9.55 11.88 15.52
C GLN A 17 -10.59 12.94 15.14
N LEU A 18 -10.34 13.72 14.09
CA LEU A 18 -11.30 14.72 13.61
C LEU A 18 -12.54 14.03 13.02
N PRO A 19 -13.74 14.56 13.26
CA PRO A 19 -14.93 14.21 12.49
C PRO A 19 -14.68 14.30 10.98
N ALA A 20 -15.29 13.40 10.21
CA ALA A 20 -14.99 13.24 8.78
C ALA A 20 -15.23 14.52 7.96
N ASP A 21 -16.25 15.30 8.31
CA ASP A 21 -16.57 16.59 7.71
C ASP A 21 -15.48 17.65 7.98
N LEU A 22 -14.92 17.66 9.19
CA LEU A 22 -13.83 18.55 9.57
C LEU A 22 -12.50 18.10 8.95
N TYR A 23 -12.23 16.79 8.92
CA TYR A 23 -11.06 16.24 8.25
C TYR A 23 -11.07 16.62 6.76
N LYS A 24 -12.20 16.40 6.08
CA LYS A 24 -12.39 16.76 4.68
C LYS A 24 -12.20 18.26 4.41
N LYS A 25 -12.68 19.11 5.32
CA LYS A 25 -12.62 20.56 5.13
C LYS A 25 -11.25 21.16 5.41
N TYR A 26 -10.50 20.63 6.39
CA TYR A 26 -9.31 21.28 6.93
C TYR A 26 -8.00 20.49 6.73
N VAL A 27 -8.08 19.21 6.40
CA VAL A 27 -6.91 18.32 6.33
C VAL A 27 -6.82 17.60 4.99
N GLU A 28 -7.94 17.19 4.41
CA GLU A 28 -7.95 16.49 3.12
C GLU A 28 -7.46 17.42 2.01
N ASP A 29 -6.28 17.10 1.50
CA ASP A 29 -5.75 17.75 0.32
C ASP A 29 -6.35 17.06 -0.91
N VAL A 30 -7.27 17.75 -1.58
CA VAL A 30 -7.95 17.28 -2.79
C VAL A 30 -6.94 16.92 -3.89
N THR A 31 -5.74 17.52 -3.89
CA THR A 31 -4.68 17.17 -4.84
C THR A 31 -4.11 15.77 -4.61
N MET A 32 -4.29 15.18 -3.41
CA MET A 32 -3.87 13.81 -3.08
C MET A 32 -4.96 12.75 -3.32
N THR A 33 -6.11 13.12 -3.89
CA THR A 33 -7.22 12.18 -4.18
C THR A 33 -6.77 11.05 -5.10
N HIS A 34 -5.94 11.37 -6.10
CA HIS A 34 -5.38 10.38 -7.02
C HIS A 34 -4.58 9.32 -6.25
N LEU A 35 -3.63 9.73 -5.40
CA LEU A 35 -2.83 8.80 -4.60
C LEU A 35 -3.69 7.89 -3.71
N THR A 36 -4.80 8.42 -3.17
CA THR A 36 -5.75 7.63 -2.38
C THR A 36 -6.44 6.55 -3.23
N GLY A 37 -6.85 6.88 -4.46
CA GLY A 37 -7.40 5.90 -5.41
C GLY A 37 -6.38 4.83 -5.80
N LEU A 38 -5.13 5.23 -6.07
CA LEU A 38 -4.04 4.29 -6.35
C LEU A 38 -3.76 3.39 -5.15
N ALA A 39 -3.73 3.95 -3.93
CA ALA A 39 -3.56 3.18 -2.70
C ALA A 39 -4.64 2.10 -2.59
N PHE A 40 -5.90 2.46 -2.81
CA PHE A 40 -7.01 1.50 -2.79
C PHE A 40 -6.81 0.35 -3.78
N VAL A 41 -6.42 0.64 -5.03
CA VAL A 41 -6.16 -0.37 -6.07
C VAL A 41 -5.01 -1.30 -5.64
N VAL A 42 -3.88 -0.73 -5.23
CA VAL A 42 -2.69 -1.50 -4.87
C VAL A 42 -2.97 -2.38 -3.65
N ILE A 43 -3.56 -1.82 -2.58
CA ILE A 43 -3.90 -2.57 -1.36
C ILE A 43 -4.87 -3.71 -1.69
N SER A 44 -5.86 -3.47 -2.56
CA SER A 44 -6.81 -4.51 -2.98
C SER A 44 -6.12 -5.66 -3.72
N ILE A 45 -5.17 -5.38 -4.62
CA ILE A 45 -4.38 -6.42 -5.30
C ILE A 45 -3.57 -7.24 -4.29
N VAL A 46 -2.89 -6.58 -3.35
CA VAL A 46 -2.10 -7.28 -2.31
C VAL A 46 -3.03 -8.11 -1.41
N HIS A 47 -4.20 -7.58 -1.05
CA HIS A 47 -5.19 -8.30 -0.26
C HIS A 47 -5.68 -9.57 -0.98
N LEU A 48 -6.04 -9.46 -2.26
CA LEU A 48 -6.52 -10.56 -3.08
C LEU A 48 -5.47 -11.65 -3.33
N THR A 49 -4.18 -11.32 -3.20
CA THR A 49 -3.06 -12.27 -3.31
C THR A 49 -2.65 -12.90 -1.98
N GLY A 50 -3.42 -12.68 -0.91
CA GLY A 50 -3.19 -13.27 0.41
C GLY A 50 -2.37 -12.37 1.35
N GLY A 51 -2.30 -11.07 1.06
CA GLY A 51 -1.64 -10.08 1.92
C GLY A 51 -0.18 -9.79 1.57
N LYS A 52 0.42 -10.55 0.64
CA LYS A 52 1.82 -10.39 0.21
C LYS A 52 1.98 -10.73 -1.27
N ILE A 53 2.78 -9.94 -1.99
CA ILE A 53 3.01 -10.11 -3.43
C ILE A 53 4.45 -9.74 -3.83
N SER A 54 5.01 -10.38 -4.86
CA SER A 54 6.29 -9.93 -5.43
C SER A 54 6.11 -8.65 -6.25
N GLU A 55 7.16 -7.82 -6.34
CA GLU A 55 7.14 -6.59 -7.14
C GLU A 55 6.79 -6.86 -8.61
N GLU A 56 7.34 -7.93 -9.18
CA GLU A 56 7.05 -8.35 -10.55
C GLU A 56 5.55 -8.65 -10.76
N ASN A 57 4.95 -9.44 -9.86
CA ASN A 57 3.53 -9.79 -9.96
C ASN A 57 2.64 -8.57 -9.73
N LEU A 58 3.01 -7.67 -8.82
CA LEU A 58 2.29 -6.42 -8.61
C LEU A 58 2.27 -5.59 -9.89
N TRP A 59 3.42 -5.38 -10.53
CA TRP A 59 3.50 -4.67 -11.80
C TRP A 59 2.74 -5.37 -12.92
N HIS A 60 2.74 -6.70 -12.95
CA HIS A 60 1.93 -7.45 -13.91
C HIS A 60 0.43 -7.14 -13.75
N HIS A 61 -0.09 -7.04 -12.52
CA HIS A 61 -1.48 -6.64 -12.28
C HIS A 61 -1.74 -5.17 -12.63
N LEU A 62 -0.84 -4.26 -12.24
CA LEU A 62 -0.98 -2.81 -12.52
C LEU A 62 -0.97 -2.52 -14.02
N LYS A 63 -0.12 -3.20 -14.80
CA LYS A 63 -0.08 -3.06 -16.27
C LYS A 63 -1.40 -3.44 -16.93
N ARG A 64 -2.11 -4.43 -16.40
CA ARG A 64 -3.45 -4.82 -16.90
C ARG A 64 -4.51 -3.75 -16.63
N LEU A 65 -4.26 -2.83 -15.69
CA LEU A 65 -5.08 -1.66 -15.40
C LEU A 65 -4.59 -0.41 -16.17
N GLY A 66 -3.60 -0.54 -17.06
CA GLY A 66 -3.02 0.56 -17.82
C GLY A 66 -1.95 1.37 -17.07
N LEU A 67 -1.47 0.88 -15.93
CA LEU A 67 -0.45 1.53 -15.11
C LEU A 67 0.91 0.86 -15.32
N HIS A 68 1.87 1.56 -15.92
CA HIS A 68 3.17 0.98 -16.26
C HIS A 68 4.30 1.50 -15.35
N ASP A 69 5.31 0.65 -15.12
CA ASP A 69 6.45 0.99 -14.28
C ASP A 69 7.42 1.98 -14.92
N SER A 70 7.32 2.15 -16.25
CA SER A 70 8.04 3.15 -17.06
C SER A 70 7.33 4.50 -17.12
N ASP A 71 6.15 4.64 -16.51
CA ASP A 71 5.41 5.90 -16.54
C ASP A 71 6.07 6.90 -15.59
N GLU A 72 6.91 7.77 -16.15
CA GLU A 72 7.61 8.81 -15.40
C GLU A 72 6.78 10.09 -15.27
N ASN A 73 5.80 10.29 -16.16
CA ASN A 73 4.99 11.52 -16.26
C ASN A 73 3.49 11.21 -16.39
N HIS A 74 2.95 10.28 -15.60
CA HIS A 74 1.49 10.08 -15.57
C HIS A 74 0.81 11.38 -15.11
N PRO A 75 -0.21 11.89 -15.82
CA PRO A 75 -0.80 13.21 -15.52
C PRO A 75 -1.30 13.32 -14.07
N ASP A 76 -1.80 12.22 -13.51
CA ASP A 76 -2.35 12.18 -12.14
C ASP A 76 -1.39 11.62 -11.08
N PHE A 77 -0.38 10.82 -11.46
CA PHE A 77 0.46 10.06 -10.54
C PHE A 77 1.95 10.39 -10.65
N GLY A 78 2.34 11.17 -11.67
CA GLY A 78 3.74 11.42 -12.02
C GLY A 78 4.48 10.11 -12.25
N ASN A 79 5.52 9.89 -11.45
CA ASN A 79 6.32 8.67 -11.50
C ASN A 79 5.65 7.56 -10.67
N MET A 80 5.21 6.48 -11.34
CA MET A 80 4.51 5.37 -10.69
C MET A 80 5.34 4.63 -9.64
N LYS A 81 6.66 4.52 -9.82
CA LYS A 81 7.55 3.92 -8.80
C LYS A 81 7.59 4.80 -7.56
N GLN A 82 7.70 6.12 -7.73
CA GLN A 82 7.67 7.07 -6.62
C GLN A 82 6.32 7.05 -5.88
N ALA A 83 5.21 6.86 -6.61
CA ALA A 83 3.89 6.71 -6.02
C ALA A 83 3.81 5.44 -5.14
N LEU A 84 4.35 4.30 -5.59
CA LEU A 84 4.46 3.08 -4.76
C LEU A 84 5.36 3.30 -3.53
N GLU A 85 6.51 3.95 -3.69
CA GLU A 85 7.37 4.30 -2.54
C GLU A 85 6.65 5.19 -1.52
N THR A 86 5.77 6.08 -1.99
CA THR A 86 4.94 6.90 -1.10
C THR A 86 3.98 6.03 -0.28
N LEU A 87 3.39 4.98 -0.87
CA LEU A 87 2.56 4.02 -0.13
C LEU A 87 3.34 3.25 0.95
N VAL A 88 4.62 2.97 0.69
CA VAL A 88 5.52 2.36 1.68
C VAL A 88 5.79 3.33 2.84
N GLN A 89 6.15 4.58 2.52
CA GLN A 89 6.38 5.63 3.52
C GLN A 89 5.15 5.89 4.38
N GLN A 90 3.96 5.81 3.79
CA GLN A 90 2.69 5.99 4.47
C GLN A 90 2.20 4.75 5.23
N ARG A 91 3.00 3.67 5.30
CA ARG A 91 2.66 2.41 5.98
C ARG A 91 1.38 1.74 5.46
N TYR A 92 1.03 1.98 4.19
CA TYR A 92 0.05 1.13 3.50
C TYR A 92 0.71 -0.18 3.06
N LEU A 93 1.98 -0.11 2.65
CA LEU A 93 2.79 -1.26 2.27
C LEU A 93 4.05 -1.35 3.11
N GLN A 94 4.52 -2.56 3.32
CA GLN A 94 5.89 -2.87 3.73
C GLN A 94 6.63 -3.42 2.52
N LYS A 95 7.86 -2.96 2.30
CA LYS A 95 8.73 -3.39 1.20
C LYS A 95 9.91 -4.17 1.76
N ASP A 96 9.96 -5.46 1.45
CA ASP A 96 11.04 -6.35 1.89
C ASP A 96 11.84 -6.84 0.69
N LYS A 97 13.17 -6.76 0.79
CA LYS A 97 14.09 -7.31 -0.23
C LYS A 97 14.70 -8.60 0.29
N ILE A 98 14.37 -9.72 -0.33
CA ILE A 98 14.93 -11.03 -0.02
C ILE A 98 16.08 -11.28 -0.99
N VAL A 99 17.29 -11.43 -0.45
CA VAL A 99 18.49 -11.76 -1.24
C VAL A 99 18.70 -13.27 -1.19
N SER A 100 18.65 -13.91 -2.35
CA SER A 100 18.90 -15.34 -2.54
C SER A 100 20.15 -15.54 -3.41
N PRO A 101 20.74 -16.74 -3.43
CA PRO A 101 21.87 -17.07 -4.32
C PRO A 101 21.55 -16.83 -5.81
N GLU A 102 20.29 -17.03 -6.19
CA GLU A 102 19.76 -16.86 -7.56
C GLU A 102 19.48 -15.39 -7.93
N GLY A 103 19.60 -14.45 -6.97
CA GLY A 103 19.27 -13.04 -7.16
C GLY A 103 18.44 -12.46 -6.01
N SER A 104 18.08 -11.18 -6.12
CA SER A 104 17.24 -10.50 -5.12
C SER A 104 15.83 -10.27 -5.62
N THR A 105 14.83 -10.62 -4.81
CA THR A 105 13.41 -10.39 -5.10
C THR A 105 12.84 -9.42 -4.08
N VAL A 106 12.07 -8.45 -4.56
CA VAL A 106 11.34 -7.48 -3.74
C VAL A 106 9.91 -7.96 -3.55
N PHE A 107 9.42 -7.89 -2.32
CA PHE A 107 8.04 -8.18 -1.94
C PHE A 107 7.38 -6.95 -1.32
N TYR A 108 6.08 -6.83 -1.57
CA TYR A 108 5.20 -5.89 -0.91
C TYR A 108 4.19 -6.65 -0.06
N GLU A 109 3.98 -6.19 1.16
CA GLU A 109 3.04 -6.76 2.13
C GLU A 109 2.17 -5.66 2.73
N LEU A 110 0.96 -5.99 3.18
CA LEU A 110 0.10 -5.03 3.86
C LEU A 110 0.74 -4.55 5.17
N ALA A 111 0.87 -3.23 5.33
CA ALA A 111 1.37 -2.63 6.55
C ALA A 111 0.24 -2.07 7.43
N GLU A 112 0.59 -1.51 8.59
CA GLU A 112 -0.33 -1.19 9.68
C GLU A 112 -1.50 -0.31 9.24
N ARG A 113 -1.28 0.64 8.33
CA ARG A 113 -2.33 1.55 7.86
C ARG A 113 -3.35 0.86 6.96
N SER A 114 -2.92 -0.13 6.18
CA SER A 114 -3.83 -0.96 5.39
C SER A 114 -4.60 -1.95 6.26
N LEU A 115 -3.97 -2.40 7.35
CA LEU A 115 -4.56 -3.35 8.29
C LEU A 115 -5.46 -2.68 9.34
N ASP A 116 -5.37 -1.35 9.50
CA ASP A 116 -6.27 -0.56 10.33
C ASP A 116 -7.73 -0.87 10.02
N GLY A 117 -8.56 -1.01 11.07
CA GLY A 117 -9.93 -1.49 10.95
C GLY A 117 -10.81 -0.64 10.03
N ASN A 118 -10.59 0.67 9.98
CA ASN A 118 -11.37 1.57 9.12
C ASN A 118 -11.01 1.40 7.63
N VAL A 119 -9.73 1.15 7.33
CA VAL A 119 -9.25 0.94 5.97
C VAL A 119 -9.58 -0.48 5.50
N ASN A 120 -9.17 -1.49 6.27
CA ASN A 120 -9.34 -2.90 5.94
C ASN A 120 -10.81 -3.29 5.80
N GLY A 121 -11.68 -2.79 6.70
CA GLY A 121 -13.11 -3.04 6.65
C GLY A 121 -13.75 -2.53 5.36
N LYS A 122 -13.44 -1.28 4.99
CA LYS A 122 -13.93 -0.67 3.74
C LYS A 122 -13.43 -1.41 2.50
N ILE A 123 -12.15 -1.79 2.48
CA ILE A 123 -11.58 -2.52 1.34
C ILE A 123 -12.29 -3.85 1.13
N LYS A 124 -12.52 -4.62 2.19
CA LYS A 124 -13.26 -5.88 2.11
C LYS A 124 -14.70 -5.68 1.63
N GLU A 125 -15.37 -4.66 2.14
CA GLU A 125 -16.73 -4.31 1.72
C GLU A 125 -16.78 -3.97 0.22
N TYR A 126 -15.89 -3.11 -0.27
CA TYR A 126 -15.83 -2.75 -1.68
C TYR A 126 -15.49 -3.93 -2.58
N ILE A 127 -14.51 -4.76 -2.20
CA ILE A 127 -14.17 -5.97 -2.96
C ILE A 127 -15.40 -6.89 -3.08
N SER A 128 -16.18 -7.03 -2.01
CA SER A 128 -17.40 -7.86 -2.01
C SER A 128 -18.53 -7.30 -2.87
N GLN A 129 -18.51 -6.02 -3.28
CA GLN A 129 -19.52 -5.44 -4.16
C GLN A 129 -19.18 -5.61 -5.65
N VAL A 130 -17.90 -5.82 -5.96
CA VAL A 130 -17.38 -5.94 -7.33
C VAL A 130 -17.31 -7.41 -7.78
N LEU A 131 -17.17 -8.34 -6.83
CA LEU A 131 -17.22 -9.79 -7.03
C LEU A 131 -18.64 -10.33 -6.85
#